data_AF-A0A2T5GVH2-F1
#
_entry.id   AF-A0A2T5GVH2-F1
#
_cell.length_a   1.000
_cell.length_b   1.000
_cell.length_c   1.000
_cell.angle_alpha   90.00
_cell.angle_beta   90.00
_cell.angle_gamma   90.00
#
_symmetry.space_group_name_H-M   'P 1'
#
loop_
_entity.id
_entity.type
_entity.pdbx_description
1 polymer ?
#
loop_
_entity_poly.entity_id
_entity_poly.type
_entity_poly.pdbx_seq_one_letter_code
_entity_poly.pdbx_strand_id
1 'polypeptide(L)'
;MIVEYLKNPPSRAELVRLYDRAGMTPRQGLRMAEDGAKAVKHGDAEAILDAMMIDPLLIERPLVETDKGVRLGRPIARLHEIL
;
A
#
# COMPACT_ATOMS: atom_id res chain seq x y z
N MET A 1 5.54 -5.34 13.57
CA MET A 1 4.43 -6.31 13.64
C MET A 1 4.14 -6.78 12.22
N ILE A 2 3.96 -8.09 11.98
CA ILE A 2 3.59 -8.59 10.65
C ILE A 2 2.07 -8.58 10.59
N VAL A 3 1.49 -7.77 9.69
CA VAL A 3 0.04 -7.76 9.43
C VAL A 3 -0.21 -8.53 8.15
N GLU A 4 -0.96 -9.62 8.25
CA GLU A 4 -1.40 -10.40 7.10
C GLU A 4 -2.61 -9.73 6.47
N TYR A 5 -2.37 -8.74 5.62
CA TYR A 5 -3.40 -7.88 5.03
C TYR A 5 -4.46 -8.65 4.19
N LEU A 6 -4.15 -9.87 3.75
CA LEU A 6 -5.13 -10.72 3.06
C LEU A 6 -6.17 -11.32 4.02
N LYS A 7 -5.83 -11.51 5.30
CA LYS A 7 -6.76 -11.98 6.34
C LYS A 7 -7.38 -10.82 7.11
N ASN A 8 -6.59 -9.77 7.33
CA ASN A 8 -6.99 -8.56 8.03
C ASN A 8 -6.76 -7.35 7.11
N PRO A 9 -7.66 -7.09 6.16
CA PRO A 9 -7.51 -5.98 5.24
C PRO A 9 -7.45 -4.66 6.00
N PRO A 10 -6.47 -3.78 5.68
CA PRO A 10 -6.38 -2.48 6.31
C PRO A 10 -7.61 -1.64 5.94
N SER A 11 -8.10 -0.87 6.90
CA SER A 11 -9.17 0.10 6.66
C SER A 11 -8.69 1.25 5.75
N ARG A 12 -9.63 2.02 5.16
CA ARG A 12 -9.30 3.24 4.40
C ARG A 12 -8.36 4.16 5.17
N ALA A 13 -8.70 4.41 6.44
CA ALA A 13 -7.97 5.31 7.31
C ALA A 13 -6.54 4.80 7.57
N GLU A 14 -6.36 3.49 7.70
CA GLU A 14 -5.04 2.88 7.83
C GLU A 14 -4.22 2.99 6.55
N LEU A 15 -4.81 2.71 5.38
CA LEU A 15 -4.12 2.87 4.10
C LEU A 15 -3.69 4.32 3.86
N VAL A 16 -4.58 5.28 4.12
CA VAL A 16 -4.26 6.71 4.02
C VAL A 16 -3.11 7.06 4.95
N ARG A 17 -3.16 6.65 6.23
CA ARG A 17 -2.08 6.89 7.19
C ARG A 17 -0.75 6.27 6.72
N LEU A 18 -0.78 5.04 6.24
CA LEU A 18 0.40 4.32 5.79
C LEU A 18 1.05 4.98 4.58
N TYR A 19 0.25 5.37 3.59
CA TYR A 19 0.75 6.04 2.39
C TYR A 19 1.24 7.46 2.67
N ASP A 20 0.54 8.21 3.53
CA ASP A 20 0.96 9.53 3.99
C ASP A 20 2.33 9.46 4.70
N ARG A 21 2.48 8.54 5.67
CA ARG A 21 3.76 8.29 6.35
C ARG A 21 4.85 7.78 5.41
N ALA A 22 4.48 7.11 4.31
CA ALA A 22 5.42 6.67 3.30
C ALA A 22 5.83 7.78 2.33
N GLY A 23 5.12 8.92 2.31
CA GLY A 23 5.27 9.95 1.29
C GLY A 23 4.90 9.43 -0.10
N MET A 24 3.95 8.49 -0.17
CA MET A 24 3.52 7.83 -1.39
C MET A 24 2.05 8.10 -1.66
N THR A 25 1.69 8.12 -2.93
CA THR A 25 0.27 8.14 -3.34
C THR A 25 -0.30 6.72 -3.32
N PRO A 26 -1.61 6.54 -3.10
CA PRO A 26 -2.26 5.22 -3.20
C PRO A 26 -1.99 4.52 -4.54
N ARG A 27 -1.86 5.30 -5.62
CA ARG A 27 -1.48 4.79 -6.95
C ARG A 27 -0.10 4.13 -6.97
N GLN A 28 0.87 4.64 -6.20
CA GLN A 28 2.21 4.03 -6.10
C GLN A 28 2.22 2.78 -5.21
N GLY A 29 1.26 2.66 -4.29
CA GLY A 29 1.01 1.45 -3.52
C GLY A 29 0.23 0.37 -4.27
N LEU A 30 -0.12 0.63 -5.53
CA LEU A 30 -0.98 -0.24 -6.32
C LEU A 30 -0.15 -1.32 -7.01
N ARG A 31 -0.55 -2.57 -6.81
CA ARG A 31 0.15 -3.75 -7.33
C ARG A 31 -0.12 -3.91 -8.82
N MET A 32 0.65 -3.20 -9.65
CA MET A 32 0.48 -3.13 -11.11
C MET A 32 0.55 -4.49 -11.83
N ALA A 33 1.09 -5.51 -11.17
CA ALA A 33 1.14 -6.88 -11.68
C ALA A 33 -0.22 -7.60 -11.60
N GLU A 34 -1.15 -7.14 -10.76
CA GLU A 34 -2.49 -7.73 -10.65
C GLU A 34 -3.41 -7.18 -11.74
N ASP A 35 -4.27 -8.02 -12.32
CA ASP A 35 -5.12 -7.59 -13.43
C ASP A 35 -6.14 -6.52 -13.02
N GLY A 36 -6.68 -6.61 -11.79
CA GLY A 36 -7.58 -5.60 -11.24
C GLY A 36 -6.96 -4.21 -11.16
N ALA A 37 -5.63 -4.12 -11.05
CA ALA A 37 -4.91 -2.85 -11.00
C ALA A 37 -5.10 -2.00 -12.27
N LYS A 38 -5.19 -2.64 -13.43
CA LYS A 38 -5.29 -1.96 -14.73
C LYS A 38 -6.60 -1.17 -14.86
N ALA A 39 -7.66 -1.64 -14.21
CA ALA A 39 -8.96 -0.97 -14.21
C ALA A 39 -8.98 0.28 -13.33
N VAL A 40 -8.23 0.27 -12.21
CA VAL A 40 -8.28 1.34 -11.20
C VAL A 40 -7.09 2.31 -11.27
N LYS A 41 -6.01 1.99 -11.99
CA LYS A 41 -4.79 2.83 -12.07
C LYS A 41 -5.03 4.26 -12.57
N HIS A 42 -6.10 4.49 -13.32
CA HIS A 42 -6.49 5.81 -13.83
C HIS A 42 -7.48 6.56 -12.94
N GLY A 43 -8.00 5.90 -11.90
CA GLY A 43 -8.87 6.51 -10.90
C GLY A 43 -8.13 7.54 -10.04
N ASP A 44 -8.92 8.30 -9.29
CA ASP A 44 -8.40 9.17 -8.24
C ASP A 44 -7.90 8.36 -7.03
N ALA A 45 -7.29 9.05 -6.07
CA ALA A 45 -6.76 8.41 -4.87
C ALA A 45 -7.84 7.68 -4.07
N GLU A 46 -9.03 8.25 -4.00
CA GLU A 46 -10.17 7.71 -3.26
C GLU A 46 -10.68 6.41 -3.90
N ALA A 47 -10.90 6.37 -5.22
CA ALA A 47 -11.32 5.16 -5.94
C ALA A 47 -10.27 4.05 -5.85
N ILE A 48 -8.98 4.39 -5.86
CA ILE A 48 -7.90 3.43 -5.67
C ILE A 48 -7.95 2.82 -4.26
N LEU A 49 -8.13 3.65 -3.23
CA LEU A 49 -8.23 3.19 -1.85
C LEU A 49 -9.46 2.29 -1.64
N ASP A 50 -10.60 2.68 -2.19
CA ASP A 50 -11.83 1.87 -2.15
C ASP A 50 -11.62 0.52 -2.85
N ALA A 51 -10.94 0.50 -4.00
CA ALA A 51 -10.60 -0.75 -4.68
C ALA A 51 -9.66 -1.63 -3.85
N MET A 52 -8.66 -1.06 -3.17
CA MET A 52 -7.76 -1.80 -2.27
C MET A 52 -8.47 -2.38 -1.05
N MET A 53 -9.54 -1.73 -0.57
CA MET A 53 -10.35 -2.26 0.53
C MET A 53 -11.22 -3.44 0.09
N ILE A 54 -11.76 -3.38 -1.13
CA ILE A 54 -12.57 -4.44 -1.72
C ILE A 54 -11.69 -5.63 -2.09
N ASP A 55 -10.54 -5.36 -2.70
CA ASP A 55 -9.56 -6.36 -3.11
C ASP A 55 -8.17 -6.01 -2.54
N PRO A 56 -7.83 -6.53 -1.35
CA PRO A 56 -6.53 -6.32 -0.72
C PRO A 56 -5.35 -6.85 -1.55
N LEU A 57 -5.60 -7.70 -2.56
CA LEU A 57 -4.57 -8.19 -3.47
C LEU A 57 -3.97 -7.05 -4.30
N LEU A 58 -4.73 -5.95 -4.50
CA LEU A 58 -4.27 -4.76 -5.21
C LEU A 58 -3.21 -3.95 -4.46
N ILE A 59 -2.92 -4.28 -3.20
CA ILE A 59 -1.92 -3.58 -2.38
C ILE A 59 -0.52 -4.18 -2.63
N GLU A 60 0.44 -3.33 -2.97
CA GLU A 60 1.83 -3.72 -3.24
C GLU A 60 2.55 -4.12 -1.95
N ARG A 61 3.44 -5.13 -2.05
CA ARG A 61 4.04 -5.80 -0.88
C ARG A 61 5.54 -6.06 -1.03
N PRO A 62 6.29 -6.12 0.09
CA PRO A 62 5.84 -5.83 1.46
C PRO A 62 5.80 -4.33 1.76
N LEU A 63 4.78 -3.87 2.49
CA LEU A 63 4.77 -2.54 3.09
C LEU A 63 5.26 -2.68 4.54
N VAL A 64 6.29 -1.91 4.91
CA VAL A 64 6.95 -2.01 6.20
C VAL A 64 6.76 -0.69 6.94
N GLU A 65 6.20 -0.77 8.14
CA GLU A 65 6.01 0.34 9.07
C GLU A 65 6.94 0.17 10.28
N THR A 66 7.69 1.22 10.61
CA THR A 66 8.50 1.35 11.82
C THR A 66 8.22 2.70 12.49
N ASP A 67 8.84 2.94 13.65
CA ASP A 67 8.75 4.24 14.34
C ASP A 67 9.35 5.38 13.50
N LYS A 68 10.35 5.08 12.65
CA LYS A 68 11.02 6.05 11.77
C LYS A 68 10.21 6.40 10.52
N GLY A 69 9.30 5.54 10.08
CA GLY A 69 8.46 5.80 8.92
C GLY A 69 7.88 4.54 8.26
N VAL A 70 7.28 4.72 7.09
CA VAL A 70 6.73 3.63 6.28
C VAL A 70 7.45 3.57 4.93
N ARG A 71 7.78 2.36 4.45
CA ARG A 71 8.36 2.17 3.13
C ARG A 71 7.82 0.92 2.45
N LEU A 72 7.70 1.00 1.14
CA LEU A 72 7.55 -0.16 0.30
C LEU A 72 8.91 -0.88 0.20
N GLY A 73 8.94 -2.17 0.54
CA GLY A 73 10.15 -3.00 0.54
C GLY A 73 10.67 -3.38 -0.84
N ARG A 74 10.31 -2.61 -1.88
CA ARG A 74 10.81 -2.77 -3.24
C ARG A 74 11.29 -1.42 -3.77
N PRO A 75 12.60 -1.26 -4.04
CA PRO A 75 13.68 -2.20 -3.74
C PRO A 75 13.92 -2.34 -2.23
N ILE A 76 14.38 -3.52 -1.78
CA ILE A 76 14.65 -3.81 -0.35
C ILE A 76 15.60 -2.78 0.28
N ALA A 77 16.51 -2.21 -0.51
CA ALA A 77 17.43 -1.17 -0.07
C ALA A 77 16.74 0.02 0.62
N ARG A 78 15.50 0.36 0.21
CA ARG A 78 14.71 1.45 0.82
C ARG A 78 14.28 1.16 2.25
N LEU A 79 14.25 -0.11 2.68
CA LEU A 79 13.93 -0.45 4.05
C LEU A 79 15.01 0.03 5.02
N HIS A 80 16.27 0.12 4.60
CA HIS A 80 17.35 0.65 5.45
C HIS A 80 17.14 2.11 5.86
N GLU A 81 16.30 2.88 5.17
CA GLU A 81 15.95 4.25 5.56
C GLU A 81 15.08 4.30 6.83
N ILE A 82 14.39 3.21 7.16
CA ILE A 82 13.41 3.14 8.25
C ILE A 82 13.78 2.10 9.33
N LEU A 83 14.93 1.45 9.24
CA LEU A 83 15.48 0.56 10.27
C LEU A 83 16.25 1.38 11.32
#